data_AF-A0A3N5TRL1-F1
#
_entry.id   AF-A0A3N5TRL1-F1
#
_cell.length_a   1.000
_cell.length_b   1.000
_cell.length_c   1.000
_cell.angle_alpha   90.00
_cell.angle_beta   90.00
_cell.angle_gamma   90.00
#
_symmetry.space_group_name_H-M   'P 1'
#
loop_
_entity.id
_entity.type
_entity.pdbx_description
1 polymer ?
#
loop_
_entity_poly.entity_id
_entity_poly.type
_entity_poly.pdbx_seq_one_letter_code
_entity_poly.pdbx_strand_id
1 'polypeptide(L)'
;MSLKKTVILAMILILVAGFLFKLKWQEGRQKVERVFIFDPREVEGIRLAKRSQRIILEKEGKEWKVRSSAQAAARSLHDERVIRNLFSIFDYGIIDVIHEHPKNLAEFGLDSPEFEFSIKVNGNPFKTLLIGNNNPTQNSCYA
;
A
#
# COMPACT_ATOMS: atom_id res chain seq x y z
N MET A 1 -0.45 17.02 55.78
CA MET A 1 0.32 16.88 54.52
C MET A 1 0.99 18.22 54.19
N SER A 2 2.29 18.26 53.92
CA SER A 2 2.97 19.53 53.60
C SER A 2 2.67 19.93 52.16
N LEU A 3 1.96 21.04 51.97
CA LEU A 3 1.50 21.59 50.69
C LEU A 3 2.61 21.62 49.60
N LYS A 4 3.86 21.86 50.03
CA LYS A 4 5.06 21.86 49.18
C LYS A 4 5.30 20.53 48.45
N LYS A 5 5.06 19.39 49.12
CA LYS A 5 5.25 18.04 48.54
C LYS A 5 4.17 17.72 47.50
N THR A 6 2.94 18.18 47.73
CA THR A 6 1.84 18.02 46.78
C THR A 6 2.06 18.84 45.50
N VAL A 7 2.62 20.04 45.62
CA VAL A 7 2.96 20.88 44.46
C VAL A 7 4.09 20.27 43.62
N ILE A 8 5.12 19.72 44.27
CA ILE A 8 6.21 19.01 43.57
C ILE A 8 5.67 17.77 42.84
N LEU A 9 4.82 16.97 43.50
CA LEU A 9 4.20 15.80 42.88
C LEU A 9 3.31 16.17 41.70
N ALA A 10 2.51 17.24 41.81
CA ALA A 10 1.68 17.73 40.72
C ALA A 10 2.52 18.19 39.52
N MET A 11 3.65 18.88 39.76
CA MET A 11 4.58 19.25 38.68
C MET A 11 5.18 18.03 37.99
N ILE A 12 5.56 16.99 38.74
CA ILE A 12 6.08 15.74 38.18
C ILE A 12 5.00 15.04 37.34
N LEU A 13 3.76 14.98 37.83
CA LEU A 13 2.64 14.38 37.08
C LEU A 13 2.37 15.14 35.78
N ILE A 14 2.45 16.46 35.77
CA ILE A 14 2.28 17.28 34.56
C ILE A 14 3.43 17.03 33.57
N LEU A 15 4.67 16.94 34.06
CA LEU A 15 5.84 16.61 33.24
C LEU A 15 5.72 15.21 32.61
N VAL A 16 5.34 14.21 33.42
CA VAL A 16 5.13 12.83 32.95
C VAL A 16 3.96 12.78 31.96
N ALA A 17 2.83 13.42 32.27
CA ALA A 17 1.69 13.47 31.36
C ALA A 17 2.05 14.15 30.03
N GLY A 18 2.80 15.25 30.06
CA GLY A 18 3.30 15.92 28.86
C GLY A 18 4.27 15.06 28.05
N PHE A 19 5.13 14.29 28.73
CA PHE A 19 6.05 13.36 28.09
C PHE A 19 5.30 12.19 27.43
N LEU A 20 4.34 11.58 28.12
CA LEU A 20 3.48 10.52 27.57
C LEU A 20 2.62 11.04 26.41
N PHE A 21 2.12 12.27 26.51
CA PHE A 21 1.38 12.92 25.44
C PHE A 21 2.26 13.16 24.21
N LYS A 22 3.51 13.58 24.39
CA LYS A 22 4.49 13.74 23.31
C LYS A 22 4.79 12.42 22.60
N LEU A 23 4.90 11.31 23.35
CA LEU A 23 5.08 9.96 22.77
C LEU A 23 3.86 9.56 21.93
N LYS A 24 2.63 9.71 22.46
CA LYS A 24 1.40 9.42 21.71
C LYS A 24 1.23 10.29 20.46
N TRP A 25 1.68 11.54 20.50
CA TRP A 25 1.51 12.47 19.37
C TRP A 25 2.45 12.16 18.19
N GLN A 26 3.56 11.46 18.45
CA GLN A 26 4.54 11.09 17.43
C GLN A 26 4.13 9.84 16.62
N GLU A 27 3.36 8.93 17.20
CA GLU A 27 2.88 7.71 16.52
C GLU A 27 1.86 8.00 15.40
N GLY A 28 1.15 9.14 15.45
CA GLY A 28 0.07 9.45 14.50
C GLY A 28 0.48 10.08 13.16
N ARG A 29 1.78 10.24 12.87
CA ARG A 29 2.27 10.92 11.65
C ARG A 29 3.48 10.24 11.01
N GLN A 30 3.49 8.91 10.90
CA GLN A 30 4.33 8.32 9.86
C GLN A 30 3.77 8.77 8.51
N LYS A 31 4.54 9.62 7.81
CA LYS A 31 4.28 9.98 6.42
C LYS A 31 4.49 8.71 5.62
N VAL A 32 3.41 7.97 5.41
CA VAL A 32 3.42 6.73 4.66
C VAL A 32 3.93 7.04 3.25
N GLU A 33 5.18 6.67 2.96
CA GLU A 33 5.71 6.78 1.62
C GLU A 33 5.00 5.76 0.74
N ARG A 34 4.43 6.22 -0.37
CA ARG A 34 3.66 5.33 -1.25
C ARG A 34 4.60 4.61 -2.20
N VAL A 35 4.33 3.32 -2.41
CA VAL A 35 5.07 2.50 -3.39
C VAL A 35 4.85 3.02 -4.83
N PHE A 36 3.63 3.47 -5.12
CA PHE A 36 3.27 4.09 -6.38
C PHE A 36 2.79 5.52 -6.19
N ILE A 37 3.35 6.44 -6.97
CA ILE A 37 2.92 7.83 -7.07
C ILE A 37 2.49 8.06 -8.51
N PHE A 38 1.20 8.29 -8.72
CA PHE A 38 0.60 8.50 -10.04
C PHE A 38 -0.68 9.33 -9.93
N ASP A 39 -1.08 9.99 -11.02
CA ASP A 39 -2.41 10.58 -11.14
C ASP A 39 -3.39 9.52 -11.68
N PRO A 40 -4.49 9.20 -10.97
CA PRO A 40 -5.55 8.30 -11.45
C PRO A 40 -6.09 8.62 -12.85
N ARG A 41 -6.05 9.89 -13.27
CA ARG A 41 -6.54 10.34 -14.59
C ARG A 41 -5.64 9.90 -15.74
N GLU A 42 -4.34 9.77 -15.44
CA GLU A 42 -3.30 9.37 -16.39
C GLU A 42 -3.13 7.86 -16.47
N VAL A 43 -3.85 7.08 -15.65
CA VAL A 43 -3.80 5.62 -15.71
C VAL A 43 -4.51 5.14 -16.96
N GLU A 44 -3.80 4.34 -17.75
CA GLU A 44 -4.27 3.75 -19.00
C GLU A 44 -4.49 2.24 -18.88
N GLY A 45 -3.81 1.58 -17.92
CA GLY A 45 -3.91 0.15 -17.77
C GLY A 45 -3.55 -0.33 -16.37
N ILE A 46 -4.24 -1.37 -15.93
CA ILE A 46 -4.01 -2.07 -14.67
C ILE A 46 -3.95 -3.57 -14.96
N ARG A 47 -3.01 -4.27 -14.36
CA ARG A 47 -2.94 -5.73 -14.38
C ARG A 47 -2.84 -6.24 -12.96
N LEU A 48 -3.68 -7.22 -12.65
CA LEU A 48 -3.62 -7.97 -11.41
C LEU A 48 -3.38 -9.42 -11.78
N ALA A 49 -2.32 -10.01 -11.26
CA ALA A 49 -2.10 -11.45 -11.33
C ALA A 49 -2.20 -12.05 -9.93
N LYS A 50 -2.83 -13.22 -9.84
CA LYS A 50 -2.82 -14.07 -8.66
C LYS A 50 -2.62 -15.51 -9.11
N ARG A 51 -1.43 -16.07 -8.91
CA ARG A 51 -1.06 -17.44 -9.33
C ARG A 51 -1.50 -17.75 -10.78
N SER A 52 -2.63 -18.43 -10.99
CA SER A 52 -3.17 -18.80 -12.30
C SER A 52 -4.21 -17.82 -12.88
N GLN A 53 -4.69 -16.88 -12.08
CA GLN A 53 -5.70 -15.91 -12.48
C GLN A 53 -5.05 -14.59 -12.85
N ARG A 54 -5.46 -14.02 -13.97
CA ARG A 54 -5.04 -12.69 -14.40
C ARG A 54 -6.25 -11.85 -14.78
N ILE A 55 -6.26 -10.61 -14.31
CA ILE A 55 -7.26 -9.60 -14.64
C ILE A 55 -6.49 -8.44 -15.25
N ILE A 56 -6.91 -8.04 -16.46
CA ILE A 56 -6.32 -6.96 -17.22
C ILE A 56 -7.42 -5.94 -17.44
N LEU A 57 -7.16 -4.69 -17.05
CA LEU A 57 -7.99 -3.56 -17.35
C LEU A 57 -7.21 -2.61 -18.24
N GLU A 58 -7.77 -2.26 -19.38
CA GLU A 58 -7.16 -1.32 -20.32
C GLU A 58 -8.20 -0.28 -20.72
N LYS A 59 -7.76 0.98 -20.80
CA LYS A 59 -8.59 2.10 -21.19
C LYS A 59 -8.56 2.23 -22.71
N GLU A 60 -9.70 1.99 -23.35
CA GLU A 60 -9.89 2.18 -24.79
C GLU A 60 -10.70 3.45 -25.03
N GLY A 61 -10.00 4.53 -25.39
CA GLY A 61 -10.61 5.85 -25.56
C GLY A 61 -11.14 6.42 -24.24
N LYS A 62 -12.46 6.37 -24.04
CA LYS A 62 -13.13 6.84 -22.81
C LYS A 62 -13.64 5.71 -21.91
N GLU A 63 -13.62 4.46 -22.38
CA GLU A 63 -14.17 3.32 -21.65
C GLU A 63 -13.08 2.41 -21.12
N TRP A 64 -13.31 1.84 -19.95
CA TRP A 64 -12.46 0.80 -19.41
C TRP A 64 -12.95 -0.55 -19.89
N LYS A 65 -12.07 -1.39 -20.42
CA LYS A 65 -12.37 -2.78 -20.73
C LYS A 65 -11.63 -3.68 -19.76
N VAL A 66 -12.36 -4.60 -19.13
CA VAL A 66 -11.79 -5.65 -18.31
C VAL A 66 -11.77 -6.96 -19.07
N ARG A 67 -10.67 -7.69 -18.93
CA ARG A 67 -10.50 -9.04 -19.44
C ARG A 67 -9.91 -9.91 -18.33
N SER A 68 -10.51 -11.05 -18.05
CA SER A 68 -9.97 -12.02 -17.09
C SER A 68 -9.49 -13.27 -17.81
N SER A 69 -8.54 -14.00 -17.24
CA SER A 69 -8.10 -15.28 -17.81
C SER A 69 -9.22 -16.32 -17.87
N ALA A 70 -10.22 -16.22 -16.98
CA ALA A 70 -11.39 -17.08 -16.98
C ALA A 70 -12.44 -16.71 -18.05
N GLN A 71 -12.36 -15.51 -18.65
CA GLN A 71 -13.36 -15.00 -19.58
C GLN A 71 -12.70 -14.49 -20.85
N ALA A 72 -12.89 -15.21 -21.96
CA ALA A 72 -12.21 -14.92 -23.21
C ALA A 72 -12.56 -13.52 -23.79
N ALA A 73 -13.80 -13.08 -23.59
CA ALA A 73 -14.32 -11.80 -24.06
C ALA A 73 -14.09 -10.69 -23.03
N ALA A 74 -13.65 -9.52 -23.50
CA ALA A 74 -13.54 -8.32 -22.68
C ALA A 74 -14.91 -7.69 -22.45
N ARG A 75 -15.14 -7.12 -21.26
CA ARG A 75 -16.38 -6.44 -20.88
C ARG A 75 -16.10 -4.97 -20.62
N SER A 76 -16.96 -4.08 -21.12
CA SER A 76 -16.90 -2.66 -20.77
C SER A 76 -17.31 -2.45 -19.30
N LEU A 77 -16.52 -1.66 -18.59
CA LEU A 77 -16.73 -1.25 -17.21
C LEU A 77 -17.06 0.25 -17.24
N HIS A 78 -18.32 0.57 -16.97
CA HIS A 78 -18.81 1.95 -16.96
C HIS A 78 -18.94 2.52 -15.53
N ASP A 79 -18.83 1.67 -14.51
CA ASP A 79 -18.93 2.11 -13.11
C ASP A 79 -17.61 2.74 -12.65
N GLU A 80 -17.56 4.07 -12.68
CA GLU A 80 -16.43 4.87 -12.20
C GLU A 80 -16.09 4.61 -10.73
N ARG A 81 -17.05 4.19 -9.89
CA ARG A 81 -16.77 3.87 -8.48
C ARG A 81 -15.94 2.60 -8.38
N VAL A 82 -16.27 1.59 -9.18
CA VAL A 82 -15.49 0.35 -9.24
C VAL A 82 -14.07 0.62 -9.74
N ILE A 83 -13.95 1.40 -10.82
CA ILE A 83 -12.63 1.79 -11.36
C ILE A 83 -11.81 2.56 -10.32
N ARG A 84 -12.41 3.53 -9.64
CA ARG A 84 -11.71 4.29 -8.59
C ARG A 84 -11.27 3.40 -7.44
N ASN A 85 -12.13 2.47 -6.99
CA ASN A 85 -11.79 1.53 -5.94
C ASN A 85 -10.64 0.59 -6.35
N LEU A 86 -10.52 0.28 -7.65
CA LEU A 86 -9.37 -0.47 -8.14
C LEU A 86 -8.05 0.31 -8.03
N PHE A 87 -8.06 1.64 -8.11
CA PHE A 87 -6.83 2.41 -7.85
C PHE A 87 -6.38 2.34 -6.38
N SER A 88 -7.31 2.12 -5.45
CA SER A 88 -6.97 1.95 -4.03
C SER A 88 -6.10 0.74 -3.76
N ILE A 89 -6.05 -0.27 -4.66
CA ILE A 89 -5.10 -1.39 -4.54
C ILE A 89 -3.65 -0.95 -4.74
N PHE A 90 -3.37 0.26 -5.21
CA PHE A 90 -2.02 0.78 -5.33
C PHE A 90 -1.67 1.78 -4.22
N ASP A 91 -2.62 2.03 -3.29
CA ASP A 91 -2.40 2.88 -2.12
C ASP A 91 -1.72 2.09 -0.99
N TYR A 92 -0.61 1.42 -1.34
CA TYR A 92 0.24 0.72 -0.39
C TYR A 92 1.38 1.61 0.07
N GLY A 93 1.59 1.56 1.38
CA GLY A 93 2.63 2.28 2.08
C GLY A 93 3.88 1.45 2.32
N ILE A 94 5.04 2.08 2.19
CA ILE A 94 6.31 1.54 2.66
C ILE A 94 6.33 1.76 4.18
N ILE A 95 6.36 0.65 4.92
CA ILE A 95 6.48 0.65 6.39
C ILE A 95 7.95 0.66 6.80
N ASP A 96 8.78 -0.12 6.10
CA ASP A 96 10.22 -0.22 6.33
C ASP A 96 10.91 -0.77 5.06
N VAL A 97 12.20 -0.49 4.90
CA VAL A 97 13.04 -1.00 3.81
C VAL A 97 14.08 -1.94 4.40
N ILE A 98 13.83 -3.26 4.30
CA ILE A 98 14.73 -4.27 4.89
C ILE A 98 15.99 -4.45 4.03
N HIS A 99 15.85 -4.55 2.71
CA HIS A 99 16.95 -4.67 1.76
C HIS A 99 16.60 -3.97 0.45
N GLU A 100 17.46 -3.07 -0.01
CA GLU A 100 17.29 -2.41 -1.32
C GLU A 100 17.50 -3.38 -2.49
N HIS A 101 18.46 -4.30 -2.34
CA HIS A 101 18.84 -5.28 -3.36
C HIS A 101 19.07 -6.65 -2.75
N PRO A 102 18.00 -7.37 -2.36
CA PRO A 102 18.12 -8.71 -1.80
C PRO A 102 18.77 -9.65 -2.83
N LYS A 103 19.77 -10.42 -2.39
CA LYS A 103 20.42 -11.43 -3.25
C LYS A 103 19.53 -12.64 -3.50
N ASN A 104 18.54 -12.87 -2.64
CA ASN A 104 17.64 -14.01 -2.70
C ASN A 104 16.19 -13.56 -2.49
N LEU A 105 15.42 -13.51 -3.58
CA LEU A 105 14.00 -13.12 -3.56
C LEU A 105 13.10 -14.20 -2.98
N ALA A 106 13.54 -15.46 -2.96
CA ALA A 106 12.75 -16.58 -2.46
C ALA A 106 12.52 -16.50 -0.94
N GLU A 107 13.47 -15.93 -0.18
CA GLU A 107 13.34 -15.71 1.27
C GLU A 107 12.13 -14.83 1.62
N PHE A 108 11.79 -13.90 0.73
CA PHE A 108 10.67 -12.98 0.86
C PHE A 108 9.41 -13.46 0.11
N GLY A 109 9.47 -14.60 -0.58
CA GLY A 109 8.39 -15.09 -1.44
C GLY A 109 8.20 -14.27 -2.72
N LEU A 110 9.19 -13.46 -3.11
CA LEU A 110 9.12 -12.59 -4.30
C LEU A 110 9.56 -13.29 -5.60
N ASP A 111 10.18 -14.46 -5.51
CA ASP A 111 10.52 -15.32 -6.66
C ASP A 111 9.29 -16.06 -7.22
N SER A 112 8.28 -16.31 -6.37
CA SER A 112 6.98 -16.87 -6.75
C SER A 112 5.87 -16.10 -6.02
N PRO A 113 5.64 -14.83 -6.41
CA PRO A 113 4.75 -13.94 -5.68
C PRO A 113 3.31 -14.47 -5.74
N GLU A 114 2.58 -14.33 -4.63
CA GLU A 114 1.17 -14.74 -4.62
C GLU A 114 0.31 -13.78 -5.45
N PHE A 115 0.67 -12.49 -5.41
CA PHE A 115 0.02 -11.44 -6.17
C PHE A 115 1.05 -10.56 -6.88
N GLU A 116 0.69 -10.09 -8.06
CA GLU A 116 1.43 -9.05 -8.77
C GLU A 116 0.46 -7.96 -9.20
N PHE A 117 0.83 -6.72 -8.95
CA PHE A 117 0.08 -5.55 -9.36
C PHE A 117 0.91 -4.73 -10.33
N SER A 118 0.41 -4.50 -11.54
CA SER A 118 1.07 -3.65 -12.51
C SER A 118 0.18 -2.50 -12.90
N ILE A 119 0.77 -1.31 -13.02
CA ILE A 119 0.08 -0.10 -13.46
C ILE A 119 0.81 0.51 -14.65
N LYS A 120 0.03 1.00 -15.62
CA LYS A 120 0.51 1.77 -16.77
C LYS A 120 -0.08 3.17 -16.72
N VAL A 121 0.79 4.16 -16.76
CA VAL A 121 0.44 5.59 -16.59
C VAL A 121 1.09 6.39 -17.71
N ASN A 122 0.31 7.21 -18.41
CA ASN A 122 0.79 8.20 -19.38
C ASN A 122 1.75 7.60 -20.44
N GLY A 123 1.32 6.53 -21.13
CA GLY A 123 2.10 5.85 -22.16
C GLY A 123 3.32 5.05 -21.68
N ASN A 124 3.72 5.13 -20.41
CA ASN A 124 4.88 4.43 -19.88
C ASN A 124 4.71 2.90 -19.89
N PRO A 125 5.80 2.10 -19.85
CA PRO A 125 5.68 0.67 -19.63
C PRO A 125 5.00 0.36 -18.28
N PHE A 126 4.43 -0.84 -18.17
CA PHE A 126 3.85 -1.30 -16.90
C PHE A 126 4.93 -1.32 -15.82
N LYS A 127 4.68 -0.63 -14.71
CA LYS A 127 5.47 -0.76 -13.49
C LYS A 127 4.79 -1.81 -12.61
N THR A 128 5.51 -2.88 -12.29
CA THR A 128 5.00 -4.02 -11.51
C THR A 128 5.51 -3.95 -10.08
N LEU A 129 4.62 -4.26 -9.15
CA LEU A 129 4.89 -4.55 -7.75
C LEU A 129 4.58 -6.02 -7.51
N LEU A 130 5.55 -6.74 -6.96
CA LEU A 130 5.41 -8.13 -6.58
C LEU A 130 4.99 -8.16 -5.11
N ILE A 131 4.09 -9.05 -4.72
CA ILE A 131 3.68 -9.21 -3.33
C ILE A 131 4.09 -10.60 -2.88
N GLY A 132 5.02 -10.61 -1.94
CA GLY A 132 5.59 -11.81 -1.34
C GLY A 132 4.87 -12.24 -0.07
N ASN A 133 5.63 -12.89 0.80
CA ASN A 133 5.13 -13.44 2.05
C ASN A 133 4.72 -12.34 3.04
N ASN A 134 3.78 -12.68 3.92
CA ASN A 134 3.48 -11.85 5.07
C ASN A 134 4.67 -11.83 6.04
N ASN A 135 4.84 -10.71 6.72
CA ASN A 135 5.78 -10.62 7.83
C ASN A 135 5.33 -11.54 8.99
N PRO A 136 6.21 -11.86 9.96
CA PRO A 136 5.87 -12.76 11.06
C PRO A 136 4.66 -12.32 11.90
N THR A 137 4.38 -11.02 11.98
CA THR A 137 3.23 -10.48 12.72
C THR A 137 1.93 -10.50 11.93
N GLN A 138 1.97 -10.84 10.63
CA GLN A 138 0.83 -10.86 9.70
C GLN A 138 0.12 -9.51 9.53
N ASN A 139 0.79 -8.41 9.87
CA ASN A 139 0.27 -7.05 9.71
C ASN A 139 0.82 -6.34 8.48
N SER A 140 1.82 -6.92 7.81
CA SER A 140 2.38 -6.42 6.54
C SER A 140 2.90 -7.57 5.67
N CYS A 141 3.29 -7.26 4.43
CA CYS A 141 3.90 -8.20 3.49
C CYS A 141 5.15 -7.59 2.86
N TYR A 142 6.00 -8.46 2.31
CA TYR A 142 7.16 -8.04 1.52
C TYR A 142 6.73 -7.70 0.08
N ALA A 143 7.35 -6.69 -0.51
CA ALA A 143 7.06 -6.24 -1.86
C ALA A 143 8.29 -5.66 -2.56
#